data_AF-A1ZJB2-F1
#
_entry.id   AF-A1ZJB2-F1
#
_cell.length_a   1.000
_cell.length_b   1.000
_cell.length_c   1.000
_cell.angle_alpha   90.00
_cell.angle_beta   90.00
_cell.angle_gamma   90.00
#
_symmetry.space_group_name_H-M   'P 1'
#
loop_
_entity.id
_entity.type
_entity.pdbx_description
1 polymer ?
#
loop_
_entity_poly.entity_id
_entity_poly.type
_entity_poly.pdbx_seq_one_letter_code
_entity_poly.pdbx_strand_id
1 'polypeptide(L)' 'MEVTEGFLVYTRSRNKVVPVEISPQAKQLVKAAVQEMVVVTNENIFPKATKSKKRCATCTHRNVCPQ' A
#
# COMPACT_ATOMS: atom_id res chain seq x y z
N MET A 1 -17.40 -17.57 -4.89
CA MET A 1 -17.47 -17.29 -3.45
C MET A 1 -16.74 -15.98 -3.22
N GLU A 2 -17.42 -14.96 -2.71
CA GLU A 2 -16.83 -13.64 -2.48
C GLU A 2 -16.27 -13.55 -1.05
N VAL A 3 -15.07 -12.99 -0.89
CA VAL A 3 -14.49 -12.67 0.42
C VAL A 3 -14.84 -11.22 0.76
N THR A 4 -15.52 -11.02 1.88
CA THR A 4 -16.03 -9.73 2.35
C THR A 4 -15.41 -9.26 3.67
N GLU A 5 -14.63 -10.11 4.34
CA GLU A 5 -13.96 -9.80 5.60
C GLU A 5 -12.61 -10.53 5.68
N GLY A 6 -11.65 -9.92 6.37
CA GLY A 6 -10.38 -10.52 6.77
C GLY A 6 -9.97 -10.13 8.18
N PHE A 7 -8.86 -10.69 8.67
CA PHE A 7 -8.38 -10.46 10.02
C PHE A 7 -6.90 -10.07 10.02
N LEU A 8 -6.55 -9.00 10.75
CA LEU A 8 -5.17 -8.67 11.08
C LEU A 8 -4.84 -9.24 12.46
N VAL A 9 -3.89 -10.17 12.51
CA VAL A 9 -3.46 -10.83 13.76
C VAL A 9 -2.09 -10.28 14.18
N TYR A 10 -2.08 -9.47 15.23
CA TYR A 10 -0.87 -8.91 15.82
C TYR A 10 -0.33 -9.84 16.91
N THR A 11 0.59 -10.73 16.52
CA THR A 11 1.17 -11.76 17.41
C THR A 11 1.96 -11.17 18.58
N ARG A 12 2.62 -10.01 18.39
CA ARG A 12 3.38 -9.31 19.44
C ARG A 12 2.55 -8.38 20.33
N SER A 13 1.24 -8.29 20.08
CA SER A 13 0.32 -7.42 20.81
C SER A 13 -0.71 -8.24 21.56
N ARG A 14 -0.24 -9.23 22.36
CA ARG A 14 -1.10 -10.21 23.06
C ARG A 14 -2.04 -10.95 22.10
N ASN A 15 -1.55 -11.31 20.91
CA ASN A 15 -2.34 -11.94 19.84
C ASN A 15 -3.60 -11.16 19.48
N LYS A 16 -3.54 -9.82 19.47
CA LYS A 16 -4.69 -8.97 19.12
C LYS A 16 -5.17 -9.28 17.71
N VAL A 17 -6.44 -9.67 17.58
CA VAL A 17 -7.13 -9.89 16.31
C VAL A 17 -8.00 -8.67 15.99
N VAL A 18 -7.87 -8.14 14.78
CA VAL A 18 -8.66 -7.00 14.29
C VAL A 18 -9.43 -7.44 13.05
N PRO A 19 -10.78 -7.49 13.09
CA PRO A 19 -11.58 -7.72 11.89
C PRO A 19 -11.48 -6.51 10.95
N VAL A 20 -11.43 -6.78 9.65
CA VAL A 20 -11.33 -5.77 8.59
C VAL A 20 -12.34 -6.11 7.51
N GLU A 21 -13.32 -5.25 7.34
CA GLU A 21 -14.27 -5.34 6.23
C GLU A 21 -13.57 -5.07 4.89
N ILE A 22 -13.88 -5.88 3.88
CA ILE A 22 -13.32 -5.78 2.54
C ILE A 22 -14.42 -5.33 1.57
N SER A 23 -14.60 -4.01 1.50
CA SER A 23 -15.57 -3.43 0.57
C SER A 23 -15.15 -3.60 -0.91
N PRO A 24 -16.10 -3.61 -1.85
CA PRO A 24 -15.79 -3.61 -3.28
C PRO A 24 -14.89 -2.44 -3.70
N GLN A 25 -15.09 -1.26 -3.11
CA GLN A 25 -14.28 -0.07 -3.38
C GLN A 25 -12.83 -0.26 -2.94
N ALA A 26 -12.60 -0.90 -1.79
CA ALA A 26 -11.25 -1.24 -1.33
C ALA A 26 -10.53 -2.16 -2.34
N LYS A 27 -11.23 -3.15 -2.89
CA LYS A 27 -10.70 -4.03 -3.95
C LYS A 27 -10.33 -3.23 -5.20
N GLN A 28 -11.16 -2.26 -5.59
CA GLN A 28 -10.91 -1.42 -6.76
C GLN A 28 -9.73 -0.47 -6.55
N LEU A 29 -9.57 0.10 -5.36
CA LEU A 29 -8.42 0.91 -5.00
C LEU A 29 -7.11 0.13 -5.09
N VAL A 30 -7.08 -1.11 -4.59
CA VAL A 30 -5.91 -1.97 -4.70
C VAL A 30 -5.59 -2.29 -6.15
N LYS A 31 -6.60 -2.63 -6.96
CA LYS A 31 -6.41 -2.87 -8.41
C LYS A 31 -5.80 -1.67 -9.11
N ALA A 32 -6.30 -0.45 -8.84
CA ALA A 32 -5.76 0.78 -9.43
C ALA A 32 -4.30 1.01 -9.02
N ALA A 33 -3.97 0.86 -7.73
CA ALA A 33 -2.60 0.99 -7.24
C ALA A 33 -1.64 -0.01 -7.89
N VAL A 34 -2.08 -1.26 -8.09
CA VAL A 34 -1.27 -2.28 -8.77
C VAL A 34 -1.03 -1.91 -10.24
N GLN A 35 -2.04 -1.37 -10.94
CA GLN A 35 -1.85 -0.92 -12.33
C GLN A 35 -0.83 0.22 -12.43
N GLU A 36 -0.85 1.17 -11.50
CA GLU A 36 0.18 2.22 -11.44
C GLU A 36 1.58 1.65 -11.22
N MET A 37 1.73 0.65 -10.34
CA MET A 37 3.02 -0.02 -10.10
C MET A 37 3.52 -0.78 -11.34
N VAL A 38 2.61 -1.39 -12.11
CA VAL A 38 2.95 -2.09 -13.36
C VAL A 38 3.51 -1.10 -14.38
N VAL A 39 2.90 0.08 -14.54
CA VAL A 39 3.42 1.13 -15.45
C VAL A 39 4.81 1.57 -15.02
N VAL A 40 5.01 1.87 -13.73
CA VAL A 40 6.31 2.28 -13.17
C VAL A 40 7.39 1.25 -13.48
N THR A 41 7.07 -0.03 -13.31
CA THR A 41 8.02 -1.14 -13.51
C THR A 41 8.31 -1.37 -15.00
N ASN A 42 7.30 -1.41 -15.86
CA ASN A 42 7.46 -1.72 -17.28
C ASN A 42 8.13 -0.59 -18.06
N GLU A 43 7.79 0.67 -17.73
CA GLU A 43 8.35 1.85 -18.40
C GLU A 43 9.70 2.27 -17.80
N ASN A 44 10.17 1.58 -16.76
CA ASN A 44 11.42 1.91 -16.04
C ASN A 44 11.48 3.37 -15.59
N ILE A 45 10.35 3.92 -15.14
CA ILE A 45 10.25 5.28 -14.60
C ILE A 45 10.14 5.24 -13.08
N PHE A 46 10.52 6.34 -12.43
CA PHE A 46 10.20 6.50 -11.01
C PHE A 46 8.75 6.92 -10.80
N PRO A 47 8.09 6.47 -9.72
CA PRO A 47 6.76 6.96 -9.36
C PRO A 47 6.82 8.44 -8.95
N LYS A 48 5.68 9.13 -9.05
CA LYS A 48 5.56 10.52 -8.57
C LYS A 48 5.90 10.61 -7.09
N ALA A 49 6.70 11.61 -6.72
CA ALA A 49 7.03 11.88 -5.33
C ALA A 49 5.77 12.18 -4.52
N THR A 50 5.76 11.73 -3.27
CA THR A 50 4.63 11.97 -2.37
C THR A 50 4.53 13.46 -2.00
N LYS A 51 3.30 13.99 -1.95
CA LYS A 51 3.05 15.37 -1.48
C LYS A 51 3.35 15.56 0.01
N SER A 52 3.41 14.47 0.79
CA SER A 52 3.60 14.54 2.25
C SER A 52 5.06 14.32 2.64
N LYS A 53 5.78 15.40 2.95
CA LYS A 53 7.18 15.35 3.41
C LYS A 53 7.39 14.48 4.64
N LYS A 54 6.37 14.32 5.50
CA LYS A 54 6.43 13.45 6.68
C LYS A 54 6.72 12.00 6.32
N ARG A 55 6.25 11.51 5.15
CA ARG A 55 6.53 10.14 4.68
C ARG A 55 7.98 9.95 4.25
N CYS A 56 8.68 11.02 3.86
CA CYS A 56 10.08 10.94 3.47
C CYS A 56 11.04 10.74 4.67
N ALA A 57 10.62 11.10 5.89
CA ALA A 57 11.46 11.05 7.07
C ALA A 57 11.98 9.64 7.40
N THR A 58 11.15 8.61 7.18
CA THR A 58 11.47 7.19 7.43
C THR A 58 11.54 6.38 6.14
N CYS A 59 11.59 7.02 4.98
CA CYS A 59 11.64 6.33 3.70
C CYS A 59 13.05 5.81 3.42
N THR A 60 13.20 4.50 3.25
CA THR A 60 14.49 3.86 2.93
C THR A 60 15.01 4.20 1.53
N HIS A 61 14.15 4.71 0.63
CA HIS A 61 14.51 5.08 -0.75
C HIS A 61 14.81 6.58 -0.92
N ARG A 62 14.88 7.36 0.17
CA ARG A 62 15.01 8.82 0.12
C ARG A 62 16.20 9.30 -0.72
N ASN A 63 17.32 8.59 -0.68
CA ASN A 63 18.57 8.99 -1.33
C ASN A 63 18.54 8.80 -2.86
N VAL A 64 17.60 8.03 -3.40
CA VAL A 64 17.45 7.76 -4.84
C VAL A 64 16.14 8.30 -5.42
N CYS A 65 15.33 8.99 -4.61
CA CYS A 65 14.05 9.54 -5.04
C CYS A 65 14.26 10.81 -5.89
N PRO A 66 13.63 10.92 -7.08
CA PRO A 66 13.85 12.02 -8.02
C PRO A 66 13.08 13.31 -7.66
N GLN A 67 13.15 13.74 -6.38
CA GLN A 67 12.40 14.83 -5.72
C GLN A 67 11.70 15.87 -6.61
#